data_AF-A0A7S2TJL7-F1
#
_entry.id   AF-A0A7S2TJL7-F1
#
_cell.length_a   1.000
_cell.length_b   1.000
_cell.length_c   1.000
_cell.angle_alpha   90.00
_cell.angle_beta   90.00
_cell.angle_gamma   90.00
#
_symmetry.space_group_name_H-M   'P 1'
#
loop_
_entity.id
_entity.type
_entity.pdbx_description
1 polymer ?
#
loop_
_entity_poly.entity_id
_entity_poly.type
_entity_poly.pdbx_seq_one_letter_code
_entity_poly.pdbx_strand_id
1 'polypeptide(L)'
;SLAVVTNDIFTKEDAEFLTKHNVLPPERIRAVETGGCPHAAIREDVSGNVAALQSMTQVLDPAPTLLLCESGGDNLAANFSRELSDFTIYVIDVAGGDKVPRKG
;
A
#
# COMPACT_ATOMS: atom_id res chain seq x y z
N SER A 1 -10.04 -8.28 -11.97
CA SER A 1 -9.70 -6.85 -12.13
C SER A 1 -8.88 -6.40 -10.93
N LEU A 2 -8.01 -5.39 -11.10
CA LEU A 2 -7.06 -4.90 -10.08
C LEU A 2 -7.39 -3.46 -9.66
N ALA A 3 -7.05 -3.10 -8.43
CA ALA A 3 -6.98 -1.72 -7.95
C ALA A 3 -5.88 -1.60 -6.86
N VAL A 4 -5.37 -0.39 -6.65
CA VAL A 4 -4.25 -0.14 -5.73
C VAL A 4 -4.51 1.05 -4.81
N VAL A 5 -4.15 0.88 -3.54
CA VAL A 5 -3.95 1.94 -2.56
C VAL A 5 -2.45 2.10 -2.33
N THR A 6 -1.92 3.31 -2.47
CA THR A 6 -0.53 3.62 -2.12
C THR A 6 -0.50 4.49 -0.86
N ASN A 7 0.41 4.18 0.05
CA ASN A 7 0.66 5.00 1.22
C ASN A 7 1.87 5.89 1.01
N ASP A 8 1.73 7.15 1.40
CA ASP A 8 2.81 8.12 1.44
C ASP A 8 2.68 8.90 2.76
N ILE A 9 3.78 9.39 3.32
CA ILE A 9 3.70 10.09 4.62
C ILE A 9 3.02 11.46 4.47
N PHE A 10 3.48 12.24 3.49
CA PHE A 10 3.05 13.64 3.28
C PHE A 10 2.76 13.99 1.80
N THR A 11 2.77 12.98 0.93
CA THR A 11 2.73 13.12 -0.52
C THR A 11 1.67 12.19 -1.11
N LYS A 12 1.52 12.24 -2.44
CA LYS A 12 0.76 11.27 -3.22
C LYS A 12 1.60 10.81 -4.41
N GLU A 13 2.92 10.86 -4.23
CA GLU A 13 3.89 10.75 -5.32
C GLU A 13 3.76 9.38 -5.98
N ASP A 14 3.57 8.32 -5.21
CA ASP A 14 3.40 6.97 -5.75
C ASP A 14 2.12 6.85 -6.59
N ALA A 15 1.00 7.37 -6.10
CA ALA A 15 -0.26 7.35 -6.85
C ALA A 15 -0.17 8.21 -8.13
N GLU A 16 0.45 9.39 -8.05
CA GLU A 16 0.69 10.27 -9.18
C GLU A 16 1.62 9.62 -10.20
N PHE A 17 2.66 8.93 -9.73
CA PHE A 17 3.60 8.19 -10.57
C PHE A 17 2.88 7.07 -11.34
N LEU A 18 2.10 6.23 -10.65
CA LEU A 18 1.33 5.15 -11.28
C LEU A 18 0.33 5.69 -12.31
N THR A 19 -0.34 6.79 -11.98
CA THR A 19 -1.32 7.46 -12.86
C THR A 19 -0.62 8.01 -14.11
N LYS A 20 0.47 8.74 -13.94
CA LYS A 20 1.26 9.35 -15.04
C LYS A 20 1.81 8.31 -16.01
N HIS A 21 2.17 7.13 -15.52
CA HIS A 21 2.68 6.03 -16.34
C HIS A 21 1.58 5.11 -16.89
N ASN A 22 0.31 5.44 -16.68
CA ASN A 22 -0.84 4.63 -17.13
C ASN A 22 -0.76 3.17 -16.66
N VAL A 23 -0.26 2.93 -15.44
CA VAL A 23 -0.16 1.57 -14.89
C VAL A 23 -1.54 0.96 -14.69
N LEU A 24 -2.51 1.77 -14.29
CA LEU A 24 -3.93 1.45 -14.17
C LEU A 24 -4.78 2.68 -14.55
N PRO A 25 -6.08 2.49 -14.86
CA PRO A 25 -7.02 3.60 -14.94
C PRO A 25 -7.00 4.44 -13.64
N PRO A 26 -7.04 5.78 -13.71
CA PRO A 26 -6.89 6.64 -12.54
C PRO A 26 -7.89 6.34 -11.40
N GLU A 27 -9.12 5.95 -11.73
CA GLU A 27 -10.14 5.57 -10.76
C GLU A 27 -9.81 4.30 -9.96
N ARG A 28 -8.84 3.50 -10.44
CA ARG A 28 -8.34 2.28 -9.80
C ARG A 28 -7.06 2.51 -8.99
N ILE A 29 -6.63 3.76 -8.82
CA ILE A 29 -5.46 4.16 -8.03
C ILE A 29 -5.94 5.14 -6.94
N ARG A 30 -5.55 4.90 -5.69
CA ARG A 30 -5.94 5.74 -4.56
C ARG A 30 -4.72 6.01 -3.68
N ALA A 31 -4.49 7.26 -3.32
CA ALA A 31 -3.48 7.61 -2.32
C ALA A 31 -4.10 7.69 -0.93
N VAL A 32 -3.34 7.24 0.07
CA VAL A 32 -3.63 7.46 1.50
C VAL A 32 -2.40 8.09 2.14
N GLU A 33 -2.53 9.36 2.51
CA GLU A 33 -1.54 10.08 3.30
C GLU A 33 -1.60 9.61 4.76
N THR A 34 -0.51 9.02 5.26
CA THR A 34 -0.49 8.42 6.61
C THR A 34 -0.27 9.46 7.71
N GLY A 35 0.31 10.62 7.39
CA GLY A 35 0.59 11.70 8.32
C GLY A 35 1.69 11.41 9.35
N GLY A 36 2.31 10.23 9.31
CA GLY A 36 3.29 9.80 10.31
C GLY A 36 3.98 8.47 9.97
N CYS A 37 4.30 7.69 11.00
CA CYS A 37 5.06 6.44 10.84
C CYS A 37 4.33 5.44 9.93
N PRO A 38 4.93 5.00 8.79
CA PRO A 38 4.29 4.09 7.85
C PRO A 38 3.79 2.78 8.48
N HIS A 39 4.55 2.14 9.37
CA HIS A 39 4.10 0.94 10.08
C HIS A 39 2.81 1.13 10.88
N ALA A 40 2.56 2.31 11.44
CA ALA A 40 1.35 2.55 12.22
C ALA A 40 0.11 2.45 11.32
N ALA A 41 0.17 3.02 10.11
CA ALA A 41 -0.92 3.03 9.13
C ALA A 41 -1.25 1.65 8.53
N ILE A 42 -0.33 0.68 8.65
CA ILE A 42 -0.54 -0.69 8.16
C ILE A 42 -0.70 -1.72 9.28
N ARG A 43 -0.48 -1.34 10.55
CA ARG A 43 -0.48 -2.28 11.68
C ARG A 43 -1.34 -1.84 12.85
N GLU A 44 -1.18 -0.61 13.32
CA GLU A 44 -1.75 -0.12 14.60
C GLU A 44 -3.08 0.58 14.38
N ASP A 45 -3.15 1.45 13.39
CA ASP A 45 -4.38 2.08 12.92
C ASP A 45 -4.49 1.93 11.40
N VAL A 46 -5.16 0.87 10.99
CA VAL A 46 -5.37 0.53 9.57
C VAL A 46 -6.62 1.18 8.98
N SER A 47 -7.34 1.99 9.76
CA SER A 47 -8.68 2.48 9.39
C SER A 47 -8.67 3.27 8.08
N GLY A 48 -7.66 4.10 7.84
CA GLY A 48 -7.52 4.88 6.61
C GLY A 48 -7.38 3.98 5.36
N ASN A 49 -6.56 2.95 5.45
CA ASN A 49 -6.36 1.99 4.38
C ASN A 49 -7.60 1.12 4.14
N VAL A 50 -8.20 0.59 5.22
CA VAL A 50 -9.45 -0.20 5.12
C VAL A 50 -10.57 0.62 4.48
N ALA A 51 -10.74 1.88 4.90
CA ALA A 51 -11.76 2.77 4.33
C ALA A 51 -11.54 3.03 2.83
N ALA A 52 -10.28 3.25 2.41
CA ALA A 52 -9.94 3.43 1.01
C ALA A 52 -10.26 2.18 0.17
N LEU A 53 -9.83 1.01 0.62
CA LEU A 53 -10.05 -0.27 -0.06
C LEU A 53 -11.54 -0.62 -0.16
N GLN A 54 -12.30 -0.42 0.92
CA GLN A 54 -13.75 -0.63 0.93
C GLN A 54 -14.46 0.33 -0.02
N SER A 55 -14.09 1.61 -0.01
CA SER A 55 -14.65 2.60 -0.93
C SER A 55 -14.43 2.19 -2.38
N MET A 56 -13.22 1.77 -2.75
CA MET A 56 -12.92 1.31 -4.12
C MET A 56 -13.74 0.08 -4.51
N THR A 57 -13.96 -0.84 -3.57
CA THR A 57 -14.77 -2.05 -3.80
C THR A 57 -16.24 -1.70 -4.07
N GLN A 58 -16.76 -0.66 -3.40
CA GLN A 58 -18.15 -0.25 -3.51
C GLN A 58 -18.43 0.60 -4.76
N VAL A 59 -17.50 1.48 -5.15
CA VAL A 59 -17.76 2.49 -6.20
C VAL A 59 -17.33 2.03 -7.59
N LEU A 60 -16.42 1.06 -7.70
CA LEU A 60 -15.94 0.57 -8.99
C LEU A 60 -16.84 -0.55 -9.51
N ASP A 61 -17.23 -0.44 -10.78
CA ASP A 61 -17.99 -1.47 -11.49
C ASP A 61 -17.24 -1.88 -12.77
N PRO A 62 -16.79 -3.15 -12.90
CA PRO A 62 -16.88 -4.20 -11.90
C PRO A 62 -15.94 -3.95 -10.71
N ALA A 63 -16.37 -4.43 -9.54
CA ALA A 63 -15.57 -4.43 -8.32
C ALA A 63 -14.21 -5.10 -8.57
N PRO A 64 -13.12 -4.59 -7.97
CA PRO A 64 -11.81 -5.25 -8.05
C PRO A 64 -11.87 -6.64 -7.43
N THR A 65 -11.26 -7.63 -8.11
CA THR A 65 -11.11 -8.99 -7.57
C THR A 65 -9.80 -9.15 -6.81
N LEU A 66 -8.87 -8.21 -6.99
CA LEU A 66 -7.62 -8.10 -6.27
C LEU A 66 -7.39 -6.63 -5.93
N LEU A 67 -7.02 -6.38 -4.68
CA LEU A 67 -6.63 -5.08 -4.18
C LEU A 67 -5.19 -5.16 -3.66
N LEU A 68 -4.36 -4.19 -4.04
CA LEU A 68 -3.01 -4.04 -3.52
C LEU A 68 -2.97 -2.84 -2.58
N CYS A 69 -2.28 -2.99 -1.46
CA CYS A 69 -1.98 -1.92 -0.53
C CYS A 69 -0.46 -1.81 -0.43
N GLU A 70 0.11 -0.79 -1.04
CA GLU A 70 1.53 -0.46 -0.92
C GLU A 70 1.74 0.38 0.34
N SER A 71 2.63 -0.04 1.22
CA SER A 71 3.02 0.75 2.39
C SER A 71 3.98 1.87 2.00
N GLY A 72 4.07 2.93 2.81
CA GLY A 72 4.94 4.08 2.53
C GLY A 72 6.44 3.85 2.76
N GLY A 73 6.91 2.60 2.65
CA GLY A 73 8.28 2.19 2.94
C GLY A 73 8.59 2.17 4.45
N ASP A 74 9.17 1.08 4.93
CA ASP A 74 9.61 0.99 6.33
C ASP A 74 10.74 -0.04 6.47
N ASN A 75 11.21 -0.25 7.68
CA ASN A 75 12.25 -1.20 8.03
C ASN A 75 11.71 -2.65 8.09
N LEU A 76 12.62 -3.60 8.34
CA LEU A 76 12.34 -5.04 8.30
C LEU A 76 11.38 -5.54 9.39
N ALA A 77 11.09 -4.73 10.42
CA ALA A 77 10.13 -5.05 11.47
C ALA A 77 8.69 -4.58 11.16
N ALA A 78 8.49 -3.84 10.07
CA ALA A 78 7.15 -3.49 9.62
C ALA A 78 6.39 -4.75 9.23
N ASN A 79 5.11 -4.84 9.56
CA ASN A 79 4.26 -5.98 9.23
C ASN A 79 2.81 -5.52 9.12
N PHE A 80 2.08 -6.04 8.13
CA PHE A 80 0.69 -5.70 7.94
C PHE A 80 -0.19 -6.36 9.00
N SER A 81 -1.18 -5.64 9.50
CA SER A 81 -2.23 -6.21 10.32
C SER A 81 -3.03 -7.24 9.52
N ARG A 82 -3.42 -8.33 10.18
CA ARG A 82 -4.36 -9.30 9.61
C ARG A 82 -5.74 -8.74 9.34
N GLU A 83 -6.07 -7.59 9.94
CA GLU A 83 -7.31 -6.86 9.66
C GLU A 83 -7.24 -6.10 8.32
N LEU A 84 -6.04 -5.85 7.81
CA LEU A 84 -5.82 -5.10 6.56
C LEU A 84 -5.48 -6.01 5.37
N SER A 85 -4.68 -7.06 5.58
CA SER A 85 -4.17 -7.90 4.48
C SER A 85 -4.42 -9.39 4.70
N ASP A 86 -5.00 -10.04 3.69
CA ASP A 86 -5.08 -11.52 3.61
C ASP A 86 -3.70 -12.15 3.33
N PHE A 87 -2.91 -11.48 2.49
CA PHE A 87 -1.57 -11.90 2.09
C PHE A 87 -0.62 -10.71 2.11
N THR A 88 0.65 -10.96 2.44
CA THR A 88 1.68 -9.93 2.52
C THR A 88 2.87 -10.31 1.65
N ILE A 89 3.35 -9.35 0.87
CA ILE A 89 4.58 -9.47 0.08
C ILE A 89 5.57 -8.45 0.63
N TYR A 90 6.77 -8.91 0.98
CA TYR A 90 7.89 -8.04 1.35
C TYR A 90 8.83 -7.88 0.18
N VAL A 91 9.17 -6.64 -0.13
CA VAL A 91 10.13 -6.30 -1.18
C VAL A 91 11.40 -5.79 -0.53
N ILE A 92 12.52 -6.44 -0.85
CA ILE A 92 13.87 -6.02 -0.47
C ILE A 92 14.72 -5.95 -1.74
N ASP A 93 15.79 -5.17 -1.70
CA ASP A 93 16.71 -5.01 -2.84
C ASP A 93 18.12 -5.52 -2.52
N VAL A 94 18.81 -6.02 -3.55
CA VAL A 94 20.19 -6.54 -3.45
C VAL A 94 21.17 -5.46 -3.01
N ALA A 95 20.97 -4.19 -3.41
CA ALA A 95 21.81 -3.08 -2.96
C ALA A 95 21.65 -2.78 -1.47
N GLY A 96 20.59 -3.27 -0.82
CA GLY A 96 20.47 -3.26 0.65
C GLY A 96 21.56 -4.10 1.34
N GLY A 97 22.14 -5.07 0.63
CA GLY A 97 23.26 -5.90 1.09
C GLY A 97 22.86 -7.32 1.51
N ASP A 98 23.82 -8.24 1.42
CA ASP A 98 23.67 -9.69 1.66
C ASP A 98 23.15 -10.06 3.07
N LYS A 99 23.24 -9.13 4.02
CA LYS A 99 22.81 -9.31 5.40
C LYS A 99 21.39 -8.83 5.68
N VAL A 100 20.76 -8.10 4.76
CA VAL A 100 19.39 -7.56 4.94
C VAL A 100 18.38 -8.66 5.27
N PRO A 101 18.33 -9.80 4.56
CA PRO A 101 17.37 -10.86 4.90
C PRO A 101 17.56 -11.47 6.29
N ARG A 102 18.70 -11.21 6.96
CA ARG A 102 19.07 -11.74 8.27
C ARG A 102 18.95 -10.70 9.40
N LYS A 103 18.59 -9.45 9.10
CA LYS A 103 18.46 -8.38 10.09
C LYS A 103 17.00 -8.32 10.58
N GLY A 104 16.76 -8.86 11.77
CA GLY A 104 15.45 -8.89 12.44
C GLY A 104 15.61 -9.47 13.83
#